data_AF-A0AAD7FDW3-F1
#
_entry.id   AF-A0AAD7FDW3-F1
#
_cell.length_a   1.000
_cell.length_b   1.000
_cell.length_c   1.000
_cell.angle_alpha   90.00
_cell.angle_beta   90.00
_cell.angle_gamma   90.00
#
_symmetry.space_group_name_H-M   'P 1'
#
loop_
_entity.id
_entity.type
_entity.pdbx_description
1 polymer ?
#
loop_
_entity_poly.entity_id
_entity_poly.type
_entity_poly.pdbx_seq_one_letter_code
_entity_poly.pdbx_strand_id
1 'polypeptide(L)'
;MSSSVHELRVRIGAVEDVIERQQEVLRDLERQRSNIQTELNALLDPMARLPPEISSEILLQSMSTTRTWDFMNTVLRVCRSWHDLALATPSLWSTITDRGIP
;
A
#
# COMPACT_ATOMS: atom_id res chain seq x y z
N MET A 1 -39.42 -35.88 15.74
CA MET A 1 -39.07 -34.52 15.26
C MET A 1 -37.90 -33.88 16.01
N SER A 2 -37.83 -33.92 17.34
CA SER A 2 -36.73 -33.29 18.12
C SER A 2 -35.31 -33.79 17.77
N SER A 3 -35.15 -35.09 17.48
CA SER A 3 -33.84 -35.70 17.12
C SER A 3 -33.24 -35.16 15.81
N SER A 4 -34.07 -34.88 14.80
CA SER A 4 -33.60 -34.41 13.48
C SER A 4 -33.13 -32.95 13.53
N VAL A 5 -33.78 -32.11 14.36
CA VAL A 5 -33.35 -30.72 14.57
C VAL A 5 -32.01 -30.66 15.31
N HIS A 6 -31.78 -31.56 16.28
CA HIS A 6 -30.51 -31.63 17.00
C HIS A 6 -29.37 -32.04 16.07
N GLU A 7 -29.57 -33.04 15.22
CA GLU A 7 -28.58 -33.49 14.23
C GLU A 7 -28.18 -32.37 13.26
N LEU A 8 -29.15 -31.60 12.76
CA LEU A 8 -28.87 -30.45 11.90
C LEU A 8 -28.07 -29.36 12.61
N ARG A 9 -28.33 -29.10 13.90
CA ARG A 9 -27.55 -28.13 14.69
C ARG A 9 -26.10 -28.57 14.87
N VAL A 10 -25.87 -29.85 15.15
CA VAL A 10 -24.51 -30.40 15.27
C VAL A 10 -23.76 -30.27 13.94
N ARG A 11 -24.42 -30.54 12.82
CA ARG A 11 -23.82 -30.39 11.49
C ARG A 11 -23.50 -28.93 11.14
N ILE A 12 -24.37 -27.99 11.51
CA ILE A 12 -24.11 -26.55 11.33
C ILE A 12 -22.87 -26.15 12.12
N GLY A 13 -22.78 -26.51 13.40
CA GLY A 13 -21.59 -26.20 14.23
C GLY A 13 -20.31 -26.77 13.64
N ALA A 14 -20.34 -28.02 13.14
CA ALA A 14 -19.19 -28.62 12.49
C ALA A 14 -18.74 -27.87 11.22
N VAL A 15 -19.69 -27.32 10.45
CA VAL A 15 -19.38 -26.51 9.26
C VAL A 15 -18.86 -25.11 9.66
N GLU A 16 -19.45 -24.49 10.69
CA GLU A 16 -19.00 -23.20 11.22
C GLU A 16 -17.54 -23.28 11.71
N ASP A 17 -17.19 -24.34 12.44
CA ASP A 17 -15.80 -24.58 12.87
C ASP A 17 -14.83 -24.72 11.68
N VAL A 18 -15.27 -25.31 10.57
CA VAL A 18 -14.44 -25.43 9.36
C VAL A 18 -14.26 -24.08 8.69
N ILE A 19 -15.34 -23.28 8.61
CA ILE A 19 -15.29 -21.92 8.06
C ILE A 19 -14.30 -21.08 8.86
N GLU A 20 -14.37 -21.13 10.19
CA GLU A 20 -13.47 -20.35 11.05
C GLU A 20 -12.00 -20.72 10.81
N ARG A 21 -11.67 -22.01 10.78
CA ARG A 21 -10.31 -22.49 10.48
C ARG A 21 -9.83 -22.04 9.09
N GLN A 22 -10.70 -22.10 8.08
CA GLN A 22 -10.35 -21.64 6.73
C GLN A 22 -10.12 -20.14 6.68
N GLN A 23 -10.90 -19.35 7.42
CA GLN A 23 -10.71 -17.90 7.53
C GLN A 23 -9.38 -17.54 8.21
N GLU A 24 -8.94 -18.31 9.20
CA GLU A 24 -7.59 -18.14 9.78
C GLU A 24 -6.48 -18.40 8.76
N VAL A 25 -6.58 -19.50 8.01
CA VAL A 25 -5.60 -19.83 6.96
C VAL A 25 -5.58 -18.75 5.88
N LEU A 26 -6.74 -18.26 5.43
CA LEU A 26 -6.82 -17.17 4.46
C LEU A 26 -6.15 -15.90 4.99
N ARG A 27 -6.43 -15.51 6.23
CA ARG A 27 -5.81 -14.33 6.85
C ARG A 27 -4.28 -14.44 6.89
N ASP A 28 -3.75 -15.61 7.21
CA ASP A 28 -2.31 -15.82 7.24
C ASP A 28 -1.68 -15.76 5.84
N LEU A 29 -2.30 -16.43 4.85
CA LEU A 29 -1.84 -16.37 3.46
C LEU A 29 -1.90 -14.95 2.87
N GLU A 30 -2.93 -14.17 3.21
CA GLU A 30 -3.03 -12.77 2.80
C GLU A 30 -1.91 -11.92 3.40
N ARG A 31 -1.56 -12.16 4.67
CA ARG A 31 -0.42 -11.51 5.32
C ARG A 31 0.89 -11.89 4.62
N GLN A 32 1.11 -13.16 4.33
CA GLN A 32 2.30 -13.63 3.62
C GLN A 32 2.40 -12.99 2.23
N ARG A 33 1.30 -12.96 1.46
CA ARG A 33 1.23 -12.28 0.16
C ARG A 33 1.58 -10.80 0.28
N SER A 34 1.04 -10.10 1.27
CA SER A 34 1.32 -8.68 1.50
C SER A 34 2.81 -8.42 1.80
N ASN A 35 3.44 -9.28 2.59
CA ASN A 35 4.86 -9.18 2.92
C ASN A 35 5.73 -9.38 1.67
N ILE A 36 5.48 -10.46 0.91
CA ILE A 36 6.19 -10.75 -0.34
C ILE A 36 6.01 -9.59 -1.35
N GLN A 37 4.80 -9.05 -1.47
CA GLN A 37 4.54 -7.91 -2.34
C GLN A 37 5.35 -6.68 -1.93
N THR A 38 5.51 -6.45 -0.62
CA THR A 38 6.29 -5.33 -0.09
C THR A 38 7.79 -5.53 -0.39
N GLU A 39 8.32 -6.73 -0.20
CA GLU A 39 9.70 -7.08 -0.56
C GLU A 39 9.95 -6.93 -2.06
N LEU A 40 9.04 -7.44 -2.89
CA LEU A 40 9.14 -7.31 -4.34
C LEU A 40 9.12 -5.84 -4.77
N ASN A 41 8.23 -5.02 -4.20
CA ASN A 41 8.16 -3.59 -4.50
C ASN A 41 9.46 -2.87 -4.09
N ALA A 42 10.10 -3.29 -3.00
CA ALA A 42 11.39 -2.74 -2.59
C ALA A 42 12.52 -3.11 -3.55
N LEU A 43 12.54 -4.35 -4.06
CA LEU A 43 13.53 -4.81 -5.04
C LEU A 43 13.35 -4.18 -6.42
N LEU A 44 12.09 -3.96 -6.81
CA LEU A 44 11.73 -3.32 -8.07
C LEU A 44 11.81 -1.80 -8.00
N ASP A 45 11.99 -1.20 -6.82
CA ASP A 45 12.09 0.25 -6.65
C ASP A 45 13.29 0.78 -7.46
N PRO A 46 13.06 1.42 -8.61
CA PRO A 46 14.15 1.92 -9.44
C PRO A 46 14.93 3.00 -8.69
N MET A 47 14.29 3.70 -7.76
CA MET A 47 14.89 4.78 -6.98
C MET A 47 15.82 4.27 -5.88
N ALA A 48 15.59 3.06 -5.36
CA ALA A 48 16.50 2.43 -4.39
C ALA A 48 17.88 2.09 -5.00
N ARG A 49 17.97 2.05 -6.34
CA ARG A 49 19.21 1.75 -7.08
C ARG A 49 19.92 2.99 -7.59
N LEU A 50 19.30 4.17 -7.47
CA LEU A 50 19.83 5.42 -7.95
C LEU A 50 20.45 6.21 -6.79
N PRO A 51 21.49 7.01 -7.05
CA PRO A 51 21.93 8.01 -6.09
C PRO A 51 20.78 8.96 -5.76
N PRO A 52 20.67 9.42 -4.50
CA PRO A 52 19.57 10.28 -4.06
C PRO A 52 19.46 11.54 -4.91
N GLU A 53 20.56 12.09 -5.43
CA GLU A 53 20.59 13.27 -6.29
C GLU A 53 19.83 13.02 -7.62
N ILE A 54 20.03 11.85 -8.22
CA ILE A 54 19.36 11.48 -9.48
C ILE A 54 17.87 11.25 -9.22
N SER A 55 17.54 10.60 -8.12
CA SER A 55 16.15 10.38 -7.72
C SER A 55 15.42 11.69 -7.42
N SER A 56 16.05 12.62 -6.71
CA SER A 56 15.51 13.97 -6.47
C SER A 56 15.28 14.73 -7.78
N GLU A 57 16.21 14.66 -8.73
CA GLU A 57 16.07 15.29 -10.05
C GLU A 57 14.88 14.69 -10.84
N ILE A 58 14.72 13.37 -10.84
CA ILE A 58 13.57 12.71 -11.49
C ILE A 58 12.25 13.20 -10.89
N LEU A 59 12.16 13.34 -9.56
CA LEU A 59 10.97 13.87 -8.90
C LEU A 59 10.69 15.32 -9.31
N LEU A 60 11.72 16.16 -9.38
CA LEU A 60 11.59 17.57 -9.79
C LEU A 60 11.10 17.70 -11.24
N GLN A 61 11.68 16.93 -12.16
CA GLN A 61 11.27 16.92 -13.55
C GLN A 61 9.84 16.40 -13.71
N SER A 62 9.45 15.37 -12.96
CA SER A 62 8.09 14.81 -12.98
C SER A 62 7.05 15.81 -12.45
N MET A 63 7.39 16.59 -11.42
CA MET A 63 6.53 17.64 -10.87
C MET A 63 6.19 18.73 -11.89
N SER A 64 7.14 19.11 -12.76
CA SER A 64 6.93 20.16 -13.77
C SER A 64 5.83 19.83 -14.80
N THR A 65 5.48 18.55 -14.94
CA THR A 65 4.52 18.05 -15.94
C THR A 65 3.13 17.75 -15.37
N THR A 66 2.96 17.78 -14.04
CA THR A 66 1.75 17.34 -13.34
C THR A 66 1.26 18.42 -12.37
N ARG A 67 -0.02 18.38 -11.98
CA ARG A 67 -0.53 19.24 -10.89
C ARG A 67 0.28 18.97 -9.61
N THR A 68 0.96 20.00 -9.11
CA THR A 68 1.98 19.93 -8.05
C THR A 68 1.48 19.18 -6.80
N TRP A 69 0.26 19.48 -6.33
CA TRP A 69 -0.28 18.85 -5.12
C TRP A 69 -0.60 17.35 -5.28
N ASP A 70 -1.22 16.98 -6.40
CA ASP A 70 -1.66 15.59 -6.63
C ASP A 70 -0.44 14.68 -6.86
N PHE A 71 0.60 15.21 -7.50
CA PHE A 71 1.90 14.57 -7.64
C PHE A 71 2.56 14.33 -6.27
N MET A 72 2.70 15.37 -5.45
CA MET A 72 3.35 15.26 -4.14
C MET A 72 2.62 14.30 -3.20
N ASN A 73 1.28 14.33 -3.19
CA ASN A 73 0.48 13.38 -2.39
C ASN A 73 0.70 11.92 -2.86
N THR A 74 0.90 11.72 -4.15
CA THR A 74 1.18 10.38 -4.70
C THR A 74 2.59 9.91 -4.29
N VAL A 75 3.61 10.73 -4.51
CA VAL A 75 5.02 10.43 -4.19
C VAL A 75 5.20 10.06 -2.72
N LEU A 76 4.60 10.83 -1.81
CA LEU A 76 4.67 10.59 -0.36
C LEU A 76 4.03 9.25 0.08
N ARG A 77 3.20 8.62 -0.77
CA ARG A 77 2.45 7.41 -0.44
C ARG A 77 2.95 6.16 -1.16
N VAL A 78 4.01 6.26 -1.97
CA VAL A 78 4.57 5.11 -2.70
C VAL A 78 5.25 4.13 -1.74
N CYS A 79 6.30 4.56 -1.05
CA CYS A 79 7.01 3.78 -0.04
C CYS A 79 7.78 4.71 0.91
N ARG A 80 8.38 4.16 1.97
CA ARG A 80 9.16 4.96 2.94
C ARG A 80 10.36 5.67 2.30
N SER A 81 11.06 5.00 1.38
CA SER A 81 12.21 5.59 0.67
C SER A 81 11.80 6.83 -0.14
N TRP A 82 10.70 6.75 -0.90
CA TRP A 82 10.17 7.87 -1.67
C TRP A 82 9.67 9.01 -0.78
N HIS A 83 9.02 8.67 0.33
CA HIS A 83 8.58 9.64 1.32
C HIS A 83 9.77 10.42 1.90
N ASP A 84 10.79 9.72 2.38
CA ASP A 84 11.96 10.33 3.01
C ASP A 84 12.77 11.15 2.00
N LEU A 85 12.93 10.65 0.77
CA LEU A 85 13.58 11.39 -0.32
C LEU A 85 12.82 12.66 -0.69
N ALA A 86 11.50 12.60 -0.81
CA ALA A 86 10.69 13.76 -1.15
C ALA A 86 10.78 14.84 -0.07
N LEU A 87 10.75 14.47 1.22
CA LEU A 87 10.96 15.40 2.33
C LEU A 87 12.39 15.95 2.36
N ALA A 88 13.39 15.13 2.01
CA ALA A 88 14.80 15.53 1.95
C ALA A 88 15.16 16.37 0.71
N THR A 89 14.21 16.67 -0.18
CA THR A 89 14.43 17.49 -1.38
C THR A 89 13.68 18.82 -1.27
N PRO A 90 14.29 19.88 -0.68
CA PRO A 90 13.63 21.17 -0.44
C PRO A 90 13.02 21.82 -1.69
N SER A 91 13.65 21.64 -2.86
CA SER A 91 13.19 22.17 -4.14
C SER A 91 11.81 21.63 -4.57
N LEU A 92 11.36 20.48 -4.06
CA LEU A 92 10.00 19.98 -4.30
C LEU A 92 8.94 20.79 -3.55
N TRP A 93 9.33 21.52 -2.50
CA TRP A 93 8.43 22.25 -1.61
C TRP A 93 8.56 23.77 -1.75
N SER A 94 9.48 24.25 -2.59
CA SER A 94 9.76 25.69 -2.76
C SER A 94 8.63 26.44 -3.47
N THR A 95 7.71 25.72 -4.12
CA THR A 95 6.63 26.31 -4.90
C THR A 95 5.30 25.75 -4.44
N ILE A 96 4.56 26.54 -3.64
CA ILE A 96 3.18 26.25 -3.29
C ILE A 96 2.31 27.01 -4.27
N THR A 97 1.80 26.32 -5.29
CA THR A 97 0.75 26.88 -6.14
C THR A 97 -0.55 26.81 -5.35
N ASP A 98 -1.06 27.96 -4.91
CA ASP A 98 -2.41 28.06 -4.38
C ASP A 98 -3.39 27.50 -5.42
N ARG A 99 -4.37 26.69 -4.96
CA ARG A 99 -5.49 26.31 -5.82
C ARG A 99 -6.37 27.55 -5.93
N GLY A 100 -5.98 28.49 -6.80
CA GLY A 100 -6.81 29.61 -7.18
C GLY A 100 -8.17 29.10 -7.64
N ILE A 101 -9.16 29.23 -6.76
CA ILE A 101 -10.54 29.51 -7.14
C ILE A 101 -10.47 30.86 -7.89
N PRO A 102 -11.14 30.99 -9.05
CA PRO A 102 -10.98 32.13 -9.95
C PRO A 102 -11.09 33.51 -9.27
#